data_AF-X1H186-F1
#
_entry.id   AF-X1H186-F1
#
_cell.length_a   1.000
_cell.length_b   1.000
_cell.length_c   1.000
_cell.angle_alpha   90.00
_cell.angle_beta   90.00
_cell.angle_gamma   90.00
#
_symmetry.space_group_name_H-M   'P 1'
#
loop_
_entity.id
_entity.type
_entity.pdbx_description
1 polymer ?
#
loop_
_entity_poly.entity_id
_entity_poly.type
_entity_poly.pdbx_seq_one_letter_code
_entity_poly.pdbx_strand_id
1 'polypeptide(L)'
;ADATQSGSARAAYEMIIQSARDWPAGWARLLKIFANCKRFTGGASQVANDVADGEVLAGAAIDFYAYRTIAKVGDSVGFTIVRDTTAFTPDPIALLKGAPNPALAKRFMQFVLSPPGQALWCLPAGTPGGPKTHALYRQPIRRDMYEKYAGKMLPQLTNPFTRSSDFKLNEEAAKVRISRLLGPLMKAAALDSRSELARAWKALIAAGRPAELMKEFAALPDDLAEEKTALETAKRLSDSKQAELITGAWQRFFREKGEFRP
;
A
#
# COMPACT_ATOMS: atom_id res chain seq x y z
N ALA A 1 7.97 -0.80 -2.04
CA ALA A 1 8.47 0.48 -1.48
C ALA A 1 8.72 0.35 0.03
N ASP A 2 9.60 1.17 0.58
CA ASP A 2 9.91 1.26 1.99
C ASP A 2 8.70 1.82 2.76
N ALA A 3 8.12 0.99 3.62
CA ALA A 3 6.97 1.37 4.43
C ALA A 3 7.34 2.25 5.62
N THR A 4 8.61 2.49 5.92
CA THR A 4 9.01 3.51 6.91
C THR A 4 8.81 4.93 6.36
N GLN A 5 8.92 5.09 5.04
CA GLN A 5 8.87 6.39 4.35
C GLN A 5 7.59 6.61 3.54
N SER A 6 6.87 5.54 3.17
CA SER A 6 5.70 5.66 2.29
C SER A 6 4.37 5.27 2.96
N GLY A 7 3.44 6.22 3.08
CA GLY A 7 2.07 5.96 3.52
C GLY A 7 1.29 5.06 2.55
N SER A 8 1.46 5.26 1.24
CA SER A 8 0.84 4.43 0.21
C SER A 8 1.33 2.98 0.25
N ALA A 9 2.62 2.74 0.56
CA ALA A 9 3.12 1.38 0.74
C ALA A 9 2.48 0.70 1.95
N ARG A 10 2.36 1.41 3.09
CA ARG A 10 1.64 0.92 4.27
C ARG A 10 0.19 0.56 3.95
N ALA A 11 -0.52 1.41 3.20
CA ALA A 11 -1.90 1.14 2.78
C ALA A 11 -2.02 -0.12 1.90
N ALA A 12 -1.12 -0.29 0.93
CA ALA A 12 -1.10 -1.49 0.09
C ALA A 12 -0.80 -2.77 0.91
N TYR A 13 0.15 -2.70 1.84
CA TYR A 13 0.49 -3.83 2.72
C TYR A 13 -0.65 -4.16 3.68
N GLU A 14 -1.34 -3.14 4.19
CA GLU A 14 -2.54 -3.31 5.02
C GLU A 14 -3.65 -4.05 4.27
N MET A 15 -3.90 -3.71 3.00
CA MET A 15 -4.86 -4.44 2.16
C MET A 15 -4.42 -5.91 1.96
N ILE A 16 -3.13 -6.15 1.71
CA ILE A 16 -2.59 -7.51 1.58
C ILE A 16 -2.84 -8.33 2.86
N ILE A 17 -2.61 -7.73 4.03
CA ILE A 17 -2.81 -8.38 5.33
C ILE A 17 -4.29 -8.68 5.55
N GLN A 18 -5.17 -7.68 5.43
CA GLN A 18 -6.59 -7.84 5.71
C GLN A 18 -7.33 -8.70 4.69
N SER A 19 -6.81 -8.83 3.46
CA SER A 19 -7.38 -9.73 2.44
C SER A 19 -7.13 -11.23 2.70
N ALA A 20 -6.39 -11.56 3.75
CA ALA A 20 -6.24 -12.95 4.19
C ALA A 20 -7.34 -13.33 5.18
N ARG A 21 -7.48 -14.64 5.43
CA ARG A 21 -8.48 -15.18 6.38
C ARG A 21 -8.30 -14.70 7.82
N ASP A 22 -7.05 -14.38 8.20
CA ASP A 22 -6.65 -13.99 9.55
C ASP A 22 -5.32 -13.23 9.50
N TRP A 23 -4.98 -12.58 10.61
CA TRP A 23 -3.76 -11.78 10.76
C TRP A 23 -2.47 -12.57 10.50
N PRO A 24 -2.25 -13.76 11.08
CA PRO A 24 -1.07 -14.58 10.78
C PRO A 24 -0.95 -14.92 9.29
N ALA A 25 -2.05 -15.29 8.62
CA ALA A 25 -2.04 -15.60 7.20
C ALA A 25 -1.71 -14.38 6.33
N GLY A 26 -2.19 -13.20 6.73
CA GLY A 26 -1.87 -11.92 6.09
C GLY A 26 -0.37 -11.62 6.13
N TRP A 27 0.24 -11.77 7.30
CA TRP A 27 1.69 -11.61 7.46
C TRP A 27 2.50 -12.69 6.76
N ALA A 28 2.05 -13.96 6.81
CA ALA A 28 2.69 -15.03 6.07
C ALA A 28 2.73 -14.72 4.57
N ARG A 29 1.64 -14.17 4.01
CA ARG A 29 1.60 -13.69 2.61
C ARG A 29 2.60 -12.55 2.40
N LEU A 30 2.63 -11.57 3.28
CA LEU A 30 3.50 -10.40 3.15
C LEU A 30 5.00 -10.74 3.28
N LEU A 31 5.38 -11.62 4.21
CA LEU A 31 6.76 -12.11 4.36
C LEU A 31 7.25 -12.84 3.11
N LYS A 32 6.40 -13.66 2.47
CA LYS A 32 6.73 -14.28 1.18
C LYS A 32 6.96 -13.23 0.10
N ILE A 33 6.13 -12.19 0.03
CA ILE A 33 6.31 -11.10 -0.93
C ILE A 33 7.65 -10.38 -0.67
N PHE A 34 7.95 -10.06 0.60
CA PHE A 34 9.20 -9.42 0.99
C PHE A 34 10.43 -10.29 0.67
N ALA A 35 10.34 -11.60 0.85
CA ALA A 35 11.43 -12.52 0.54
C ALA A 35 11.75 -12.62 -0.96
N ASN A 36 10.76 -12.36 -1.83
CA ASN A 36 10.96 -12.30 -3.29
C ASN A 36 11.29 -10.87 -3.78
N CYS A 37 11.34 -9.88 -2.89
CA CYS A 37 11.48 -8.49 -3.28
C CYS A 37 12.92 -8.14 -3.70
N LYS A 38 13.10 -7.65 -4.94
CA LYS A 38 14.41 -7.18 -5.45
C LYS A 38 14.94 -5.97 -4.68
N ARG A 39 14.07 -5.05 -4.25
CA ARG A 39 14.44 -3.85 -3.47
C ARG A 39 13.21 -3.14 -2.91
N PHE A 40 13.41 -2.41 -1.81
CA PHE A 40 12.43 -1.46 -1.29
C PHE A 40 12.81 -0.04 -1.73
N THR A 41 12.03 0.54 -2.64
CA THR A 41 12.20 1.92 -3.12
C THR A 41 11.78 2.93 -2.05
N GLY A 42 12.42 4.11 -1.97
CA GLY A 42 12.04 5.14 -1.00
C GLY A 42 10.62 5.69 -1.18
N GLY A 43 10.11 5.70 -2.42
CA GLY A 43 8.75 6.13 -2.76
C GLY A 43 7.92 5.06 -3.47
N ALA A 44 6.60 5.07 -3.23
CA ALA A 44 5.66 4.16 -3.90
C ALA A 44 5.46 4.45 -5.39
N SER A 45 5.60 5.72 -5.81
CA SER A 45 5.53 6.09 -7.23
C SER A 45 6.66 5.47 -8.06
N GLN A 46 7.85 5.30 -7.48
CA GLN A 46 9.00 4.72 -8.17
C GLN A 46 8.77 3.27 -8.58
N VAL A 47 7.91 2.53 -7.88
CA VAL A 47 7.60 1.14 -8.21
C VAL A 47 7.01 1.01 -9.62
N ALA A 48 6.17 1.96 -10.04
CA ALA A 48 5.59 1.93 -11.39
C ALA A 48 6.66 2.19 -12.46
N ASN A 49 7.59 3.12 -12.21
CA ASN A 49 8.73 3.36 -13.10
C ASN A 49 9.64 2.13 -13.18
N ASP A 50 9.95 1.49 -12.05
CA ASP A 50 10.79 0.28 -12.03
C ASP A 50 10.18 -0.86 -12.87
N VAL A 51 8.85 -0.97 -12.91
CA VAL A 51 8.17 -1.95 -13.79
C VAL A 51 8.30 -1.53 -15.26
N ALA A 52 8.09 -0.24 -15.56
CA ALA A 52 8.21 0.28 -16.92
C ALA A 52 9.63 0.20 -17.50
N ASP A 53 10.64 0.38 -16.65
CA ASP A 53 12.05 0.29 -17.02
C ASP A 53 12.53 -1.18 -17.09
N GLY A 54 11.67 -2.16 -16.77
CA GLY A 54 12.02 -3.58 -16.75
C GLY A 54 12.91 -4.02 -15.58
N GLU A 55 13.11 -3.15 -14.59
CA GLU A 55 13.93 -3.43 -13.40
C GLU A 55 13.30 -4.49 -12.48
N VAL A 56 11.96 -4.53 -12.43
CA VAL A 56 11.19 -5.53 -11.69
C VAL A 56 9.96 -5.98 -12.51
N LEU A 57 9.55 -7.24 -12.34
CA LEU A 57 8.39 -7.78 -13.07
C LEU A 57 7.05 -7.20 -12.62
N ALA A 58 6.90 -6.93 -11.31
CA ALA A 58 5.68 -6.42 -10.72
C ALA A 58 5.96 -5.76 -9.37
N GLY A 59 5.04 -4.90 -8.93
CA GLY A 59 5.08 -4.32 -7.59
C GLY A 59 3.75 -3.70 -7.20
N ALA A 60 3.54 -3.56 -5.88
CA ALA A 60 2.37 -2.89 -5.36
C ALA A 60 2.43 -1.39 -5.68
N ALA A 61 1.38 -0.87 -6.32
CA ALA A 61 1.26 0.53 -6.69
C ALA A 61 -0.16 1.04 -6.40
N ILE A 62 -0.27 2.34 -6.13
CA ILE A 62 -1.55 3.02 -6.15
C ILE A 62 -1.93 3.28 -7.61
N ASP A 63 -3.21 3.15 -7.91
CA ASP A 63 -3.81 3.19 -9.24
C ASP A 63 -3.30 4.33 -10.13
N PHE A 64 -3.33 5.57 -9.65
CA PHE A 64 -2.93 6.73 -10.45
C PHE A 64 -1.43 6.81 -10.73
N TYR A 65 -0.56 6.17 -9.93
CA TYR A 65 0.85 6.03 -10.28
C TYR A 65 1.02 5.09 -11.48
N ALA A 66 0.27 3.99 -11.47
CA ALA A 66 0.28 3.04 -12.57
C ALA A 66 -0.35 3.65 -13.83
N TYR A 67 -1.50 4.32 -13.72
CA TYR A 67 -2.16 4.97 -14.86
C TYR A 67 -1.29 6.05 -15.51
N ARG A 68 -0.60 6.88 -14.72
CA ARG A 68 0.36 7.86 -15.25
C ARG A 68 1.52 7.21 -16.00
N THR A 69 1.95 6.03 -15.54
CA THR A 69 3.05 5.31 -16.17
C THR A 69 2.57 4.67 -17.47
N ILE A 70 1.44 3.97 -17.44
CA ILE A 70 0.77 3.38 -18.62
C ILE A 70 0.52 4.46 -19.68
N ALA A 71 0.03 5.64 -19.29
CA ALA A 71 -0.20 6.72 -20.23
C ALA A 71 1.08 7.26 -20.91
N LYS A 72 2.26 6.98 -20.34
CA LYS A 72 3.56 7.36 -20.94
C LYS A 72 4.16 6.27 -21.80
N VAL A 73 4.06 5.01 -21.36
CA VAL A 73 4.78 3.88 -21.99
C VAL A 73 3.89 2.94 -22.80
N GLY A 74 2.57 3.14 -22.74
CA GLY A 74 1.57 2.32 -23.44
C GLY A 74 1.41 0.93 -22.83
N ASP A 75 1.08 -0.03 -23.69
CA ASP A 75 0.68 -1.39 -23.31
C ASP A 75 1.85 -2.31 -22.90
N SER A 76 3.07 -1.78 -22.80
CA SER A 76 4.23 -2.50 -22.28
C SER A 76 4.13 -2.80 -20.77
N VAL A 77 3.27 -2.07 -20.06
CA VAL A 77 2.95 -2.30 -18.65
C VAL A 77 1.44 -2.31 -18.42
N GLY A 78 1.02 -3.07 -17.42
CA GLY A 78 -0.38 -3.19 -17.03
C GLY A 78 -0.60 -2.82 -15.57
N PHE A 79 -1.85 -2.48 -15.24
CA PHE A 79 -2.32 -2.36 -13.86
C PHE A 79 -3.53 -3.25 -13.68
N THR A 80 -3.52 -4.03 -12.59
CA THR A 80 -4.64 -4.90 -12.24
C THR A 80 -5.06 -4.64 -10.81
N ILE A 81 -6.38 -4.52 -10.62
CA ILE A 81 -6.99 -4.51 -9.30
C ILE A 81 -7.29 -5.96 -8.95
N VAL A 82 -6.69 -6.44 -7.86
CA VAL A 82 -6.83 -7.84 -7.46
C VAL A 82 -8.21 -8.04 -6.84
N ARG A 83 -9.05 -8.80 -7.54
CA ARG A 83 -10.44 -9.08 -7.15
C ARG A 83 -10.52 -9.56 -5.70
N ASP A 84 -11.52 -9.08 -4.96
CA ASP A 84 -11.82 -9.46 -3.57
C ASP A 84 -10.69 -9.24 -2.56
N THR A 85 -9.73 -8.36 -2.88
CA THR A 85 -8.62 -8.02 -1.97
C THR A 85 -8.27 -6.53 -1.94
N THR A 86 -8.92 -5.71 -2.76
CA THR A 86 -8.65 -4.28 -2.87
C THR A 86 -9.87 -3.49 -2.41
N ALA A 87 -9.67 -2.58 -1.45
CA ALA A 87 -10.67 -1.60 -1.06
C ALA A 87 -10.38 -0.27 -1.77
N PHE A 88 -11.44 0.45 -2.14
CA PHE A 88 -11.32 1.82 -2.68
C PHE A 88 -11.51 2.82 -1.55
N THR A 89 -10.44 3.51 -1.18
CA THR A 89 -10.47 4.54 -0.12
C THR A 89 -10.37 5.93 -0.75
N PRO A 90 -11.23 6.89 -0.38
CA PRO A 90 -11.13 8.25 -0.87
C PRO A 90 -9.94 9.00 -0.24
N ASP A 91 -9.27 9.83 -1.03
CA ASP A 91 -8.26 10.77 -0.50
C ASP A 91 -8.97 11.96 0.18
N PRO A 92 -8.74 12.22 1.47
CA PRO A 92 -9.40 13.30 2.17
C PRO A 92 -8.79 14.67 1.82
N ILE A 93 -9.62 15.72 1.88
CA ILE A 93 -9.20 17.12 1.89
C ILE A 93 -9.75 17.78 3.15
N ALA A 94 -8.89 18.47 3.91
CA ALA A 94 -9.23 19.06 5.20
C ALA A 94 -8.70 20.49 5.35
N LEU A 95 -9.41 21.30 6.14
CA LEU A 95 -9.02 22.65 6.52
C LEU A 95 -8.31 22.63 7.87
N LEU A 96 -7.10 23.19 7.93
CA LEU A 96 -6.36 23.34 9.18
C LEU A 96 -7.06 24.34 10.11
N LYS A 97 -7.09 24.03 11.41
CA LYS A 97 -7.55 24.96 12.44
C LYS A 97 -6.64 26.18 12.47
N GLY A 98 -7.23 27.38 12.42
CA GLY A 98 -6.48 28.64 12.41
C GLY A 98 -5.80 28.96 11.08
N ALA A 99 -6.20 28.33 9.97
CA ALA A 99 -5.68 28.68 8.64
C ALA A 99 -5.85 30.19 8.37
N PRO A 100 -4.83 30.88 7.82
CA PRO A 100 -4.83 32.35 7.68
C PRO A 100 -5.93 32.87 6.74
N ASN A 101 -6.43 32.02 5.83
CA ASN A 101 -7.45 32.38 4.85
C ASN A 101 -8.57 31.32 4.79
N PRO A 102 -9.41 31.18 5.83
CA PRO A 102 -10.35 30.06 5.94
C PRO A 102 -11.48 30.14 4.89
N ALA A 103 -11.90 31.34 4.51
CA ALA A 103 -12.91 31.53 3.47
C ALA A 103 -12.42 31.08 2.09
N LEU A 104 -11.20 31.45 1.71
CA LEU A 104 -10.59 31.04 0.45
C LEU A 104 -10.35 29.52 0.42
N ALA A 105 -9.86 28.95 1.52
CA ALA A 105 -9.64 27.52 1.62
C ALA A 105 -10.96 26.73 1.46
N LYS A 106 -12.07 27.20 2.06
CA LYS A 106 -13.40 26.60 1.84
C LYS A 106 -13.84 26.69 0.37
N ARG A 107 -13.65 27.83 -0.30
CA ARG A 107 -13.94 27.97 -1.73
C ARG A 107 -13.09 27.04 -2.59
N PHE A 108 -11.82 26.85 -2.25
CA PHE A 108 -10.94 25.91 -2.93
C PHE A 108 -11.43 24.45 -2.75
N MET A 109 -11.79 24.05 -1.54
CA MET A 109 -12.36 22.72 -1.28
C MET A 109 -13.66 22.50 -2.06
N GLN A 110 -14.55 23.50 -2.11
CA GLN A 110 -15.76 23.46 -2.92
C GLN A 110 -15.45 23.28 -4.41
N PHE A 111 -14.44 24.00 -4.93
CA PHE A 111 -13.97 23.83 -6.30
C PHE A 111 -13.44 22.42 -6.55
N VAL A 112 -12.56 21.90 -5.68
CA VAL A 112 -11.99 20.53 -5.82
C VAL A 112 -13.10 19.48 -5.89
N LEU A 113 -14.16 19.61 -5.09
CA LEU A 113 -15.29 18.68 -5.05
C LEU A 113 -16.38 18.95 -6.12
N SER A 114 -16.25 20.03 -6.88
CA SER A 114 -17.19 20.40 -7.94
C SER A 114 -16.98 19.58 -9.22
N PRO A 115 -17.97 19.50 -10.13
CA PRO A 115 -17.78 18.82 -11.42
C PRO A 115 -16.60 19.36 -12.25
N PRO A 116 -16.37 20.69 -12.39
CA PRO A 116 -15.18 21.21 -13.06
C PRO A 116 -13.87 20.80 -12.36
N GLY A 117 -13.82 20.84 -11.03
CA GLY A 117 -12.64 20.41 -10.27
C GLY A 117 -12.34 18.94 -10.49
N GLN A 118 -13.35 18.07 -10.38
CA GLN A 118 -13.19 16.64 -10.59
C GLN A 118 -12.83 16.28 -12.04
N ALA A 119 -13.23 17.08 -13.04
CA ALA A 119 -12.84 16.86 -14.43
C ALA A 119 -11.32 16.99 -14.63
N LEU A 120 -10.67 17.90 -13.89
CA LEU A 120 -9.21 18.04 -13.90
C LEU A 120 -8.48 16.79 -13.36
N TRP A 121 -9.14 15.99 -12.52
CA TRP A 121 -8.54 14.80 -11.92
C TRP A 121 -8.49 13.62 -12.89
N CYS A 122 -9.57 13.42 -13.64
CA CYS A 122 -9.76 12.18 -14.39
C CYS A 122 -9.51 12.28 -15.89
N LEU A 123 -9.53 13.50 -16.46
CA LEU A 123 -9.38 13.69 -17.89
C LEU A 123 -7.92 13.79 -18.34
N PRO A 124 -7.59 13.35 -19.57
CA PRO A 124 -6.29 13.59 -20.19
C PRO A 124 -6.00 15.08 -20.39
N ALA A 125 -4.71 15.41 -20.48
CA ALA A 125 -4.27 16.77 -20.75
C ALA A 125 -4.72 17.24 -22.15
N GLY A 126 -5.13 18.51 -22.26
CA GLY A 126 -5.59 19.11 -23.51
C GLY A 126 -7.06 18.83 -23.86
N THR A 127 -7.77 18.03 -23.07
CA THR A 127 -9.21 17.80 -23.27
C THR A 127 -10.05 18.98 -22.76
N PRO A 128 -11.20 19.30 -23.40
CA PRO A 128 -12.10 20.34 -22.91
C PRO A 128 -12.57 20.08 -21.47
N GLY A 129 -12.26 21.00 -20.56
CA GLY A 129 -12.56 20.87 -19.13
C GLY A 129 -11.56 20.03 -18.33
N GLY A 130 -10.55 19.45 -18.98
CA GLY A 130 -9.44 18.73 -18.37
C GLY A 130 -8.23 19.62 -18.08
N PRO A 131 -7.14 19.04 -17.55
CA PRO A 131 -5.90 19.77 -17.29
C PRO A 131 -5.24 20.22 -18.60
N LYS A 132 -4.49 21.33 -18.56
CA LYS A 132 -3.83 21.87 -19.75
C LYS A 132 -2.57 21.10 -20.16
N THR A 133 -1.71 20.77 -19.19
CA THR A 133 -0.37 20.25 -19.45
C THR A 133 -0.13 18.87 -18.88
N HIS A 134 -0.51 18.63 -17.62
CA HIS A 134 -0.23 17.40 -16.91
C HIS A 134 -1.50 16.73 -16.44
N ALA A 135 -1.80 15.57 -17.02
CA ALA A 135 -2.90 14.74 -16.58
C ALA A 135 -2.63 14.15 -15.20
N LEU A 136 -3.64 14.20 -14.33
CA LEU A 136 -3.53 13.63 -12.98
C LEU A 136 -3.86 12.15 -12.95
N TYR A 137 -4.78 11.71 -13.84
CA TYR A 137 -5.30 10.34 -13.96
C TYR A 137 -5.74 9.74 -12.64
N ARG A 138 -6.48 10.53 -11.87
CA ARG A 138 -7.06 10.12 -10.60
C ARG A 138 -8.55 9.87 -10.79
N GLN A 139 -9.04 8.83 -10.11
CA GLN A 139 -10.46 8.52 -10.08
C GLN A 139 -11.24 9.67 -9.44
N PRO A 140 -12.32 10.17 -10.06
CA PRO A 140 -13.15 11.20 -9.46
C PRO A 140 -13.99 10.60 -8.32
N ILE A 141 -14.25 11.39 -7.29
CA ILE A 141 -15.06 10.98 -6.12
C ILE A 141 -16.56 11.11 -6.37
N ARG A 142 -16.96 11.85 -7.40
CA ARG A 142 -18.38 12.00 -7.74
C ARG A 142 -18.80 10.92 -8.76
N ARG A 143 -19.96 10.31 -8.52
CA ARG A 143 -20.54 9.27 -9.39
C ARG A 143 -20.90 9.78 -10.78
N ASP A 144 -21.48 10.98 -10.86
CA ASP A 144 -21.92 11.62 -12.11
C ASP A 144 -20.78 11.81 -13.14
N MET A 145 -19.54 11.89 -12.67
CA MET A 145 -18.36 12.03 -13.53
C MET A 145 -18.11 10.80 -14.41
N TYR A 146 -18.42 9.60 -13.92
CA TYR A 146 -18.19 8.36 -14.67
C TYR A 146 -19.15 8.22 -15.85
N GLU A 147 -20.39 8.67 -15.70
CA GLU A 147 -21.38 8.73 -16.77
C GLU A 147 -21.07 9.88 -17.74
N LYS A 148 -20.86 11.08 -17.21
CA LYS A 148 -20.62 12.30 -18.02
C LYS A 148 -19.38 12.20 -18.91
N TYR A 149 -18.33 11.55 -18.42
CA TYR A 149 -17.04 11.42 -19.11
C TYR A 149 -16.73 9.97 -19.53
N ALA A 150 -17.77 9.13 -19.67
CA ALA A 150 -17.63 7.80 -20.25
C ALA A 150 -16.90 7.87 -21.60
N GLY A 151 -15.88 7.03 -21.78
CA GLY A 151 -15.04 7.01 -22.99
C GLY A 151 -14.07 8.20 -23.16
N LYS A 152 -14.08 9.19 -22.25
CA LYS A 152 -13.17 10.36 -22.30
C LYS A 152 -12.04 10.30 -21.25
N MET A 153 -12.16 9.41 -20.28
CA MET A 153 -11.11 9.10 -19.30
C MET A 153 -10.16 8.02 -19.85
N LEU A 154 -9.06 7.74 -19.14
CA LEU A 154 -8.22 6.60 -19.49
C LEU A 154 -9.01 5.29 -19.47
N PRO A 155 -8.85 4.39 -20.47
CA PRO A 155 -9.53 3.10 -20.49
C PRO A 155 -9.27 2.23 -19.26
N GLN A 156 -8.09 2.37 -18.64
CA GLN A 156 -7.69 1.63 -17.45
C GLN A 156 -8.36 2.16 -16.17
N LEU A 157 -8.91 3.37 -16.19
CA LEU A 157 -9.58 3.97 -15.05
C LEU A 157 -10.89 3.23 -14.79
N THR A 158 -10.97 2.60 -13.62
CA THR A 158 -12.11 1.79 -13.21
C THR A 158 -13.23 2.66 -12.61
N ASN A 159 -14.50 2.27 -12.75
CA ASN A 159 -15.57 2.86 -11.93
C ASN A 159 -15.70 2.08 -10.61
N PRO A 160 -15.29 2.66 -9.46
CA PRO A 160 -15.32 1.95 -8.18
C PRO A 160 -16.76 1.78 -7.66
N PHE A 161 -17.72 2.58 -8.12
CA PHE A 161 -19.12 2.50 -7.66
C PHE A 161 -19.90 1.34 -8.27
N THR A 162 -19.42 0.78 -9.40
CA THR A 162 -20.02 -0.38 -10.06
C THR A 162 -19.26 -1.67 -9.76
N ARG A 163 -18.06 -1.58 -9.18
CA ARG A 163 -17.32 -2.76 -8.74
C ARG A 163 -17.81 -3.16 -7.34
N SER A 164 -18.64 -4.19 -7.26
CA SER A 164 -18.87 -4.88 -6.00
C SER A 164 -17.63 -5.71 -5.65
N SER A 165 -17.04 -5.47 -4.48
CA SER A 165 -16.15 -6.44 -3.82
C SER A 165 -16.74 -6.76 -2.45
N ASP A 166 -16.75 -8.04 -2.07
CA ASP A 166 -17.14 -8.45 -0.72
C ASP A 166 -16.07 -8.06 0.33
N PHE A 167 -14.85 -7.76 -0.13
CA PHE A 167 -13.78 -7.30 0.72
C PHE A 167 -14.08 -5.92 1.31
N LYS A 168 -14.15 -5.86 2.65
CA LYS A 168 -14.29 -4.63 3.44
C LYS A 168 -13.07 -4.47 4.32
N LEU A 169 -12.40 -3.33 4.17
CA LEU A 169 -11.27 -2.97 5.02
C LEU A 169 -11.79 -2.58 6.42
N ASN A 170 -11.26 -3.18 7.47
CA ASN A 170 -11.40 -2.69 8.84
C ASN A 170 -10.55 -1.42 9.00
N GLU A 171 -11.19 -0.27 8.77
CA GLU A 171 -10.52 1.05 8.80
C GLU A 171 -10.02 1.43 10.19
N GLU A 172 -10.71 1.04 11.26
CA GLU A 172 -10.30 1.34 12.64
C GLU A 172 -8.99 0.65 13.00
N ALA A 173 -8.87 -0.64 12.66
CA ALA A 173 -7.64 -1.39 12.85
C ALA A 173 -6.53 -0.90 11.90
N ALA A 174 -6.86 -0.63 10.64
CA ALA A 174 -5.93 -0.07 9.65
C ALA A 174 -5.33 1.25 10.11
N LYS A 175 -6.14 2.17 10.66
CA LYS A 175 -5.68 3.47 11.17
C LYS A 175 -4.59 3.31 12.23
N VAL A 176 -4.78 2.41 13.19
CA VAL A 176 -3.78 2.15 14.25
C VAL A 176 -2.53 1.53 13.65
N ARG A 177 -2.69 0.52 12.78
CA ARG A 177 -1.55 -0.21 12.21
C ARG A 177 -0.72 0.61 11.25
N ILE A 178 -1.35 1.32 10.32
CA ILE A 178 -0.67 2.19 9.36
C ILE A 178 0.09 3.30 10.10
N SER A 179 -0.51 3.93 11.11
CA SER A 179 0.12 5.06 11.78
C SER A 179 1.26 4.66 12.74
N ARG A 180 1.23 3.45 13.31
CA ARG A 180 2.16 3.07 14.39
C ARG A 180 2.94 1.79 14.14
N LEU A 181 2.29 0.76 13.62
CA LEU A 181 2.82 -0.61 13.62
C LEU A 181 3.59 -0.97 12.34
N LEU A 182 2.99 -0.75 11.16
CA LEU A 182 3.49 -1.33 9.91
C LEU A 182 4.88 -0.82 9.53
N GLY A 183 5.19 0.44 9.80
CA GLY A 183 6.52 1.01 9.50
C GLY A 183 7.63 0.29 10.27
N PRO A 184 7.63 0.37 11.62
CA PRO A 184 8.63 -0.30 12.44
C PRO A 184 8.69 -1.82 12.25
N LEU A 185 7.53 -2.47 12.12
CA LEU A 185 7.49 -3.92 11.91
C LEU A 185 8.05 -4.33 10.54
N MET A 186 7.72 -3.61 9.47
CA MET A 186 8.33 -3.85 8.15
C MET A 186 9.84 -3.59 8.16
N LYS A 187 10.29 -2.57 8.89
CA LYS A 187 11.73 -2.32 9.09
C LYS A 187 12.42 -3.55 9.68
N ALA A 188 11.90 -4.08 10.80
CA ALA A 188 12.46 -5.28 11.44
C ALA A 188 12.36 -6.54 10.57
N ALA A 189 11.20 -6.77 9.93
CA ALA A 189 10.89 -8.00 9.22
C ALA A 189 11.43 -8.09 7.78
N ALA A 190 11.80 -6.96 7.16
CA ALA A 190 12.14 -6.93 5.75
C ALA A 190 13.30 -6.02 5.36
N LEU A 191 13.55 -4.92 6.10
CA LEU A 191 14.69 -4.04 5.81
C LEU A 191 15.94 -4.52 6.55
N ASP A 192 15.85 -4.64 7.88
CA ASP A 192 16.97 -4.95 8.78
C ASP A 192 17.37 -6.44 8.75
N SER A 193 16.51 -7.30 8.21
CA SER A 193 16.65 -8.77 8.10
C SER A 193 16.53 -9.27 6.65
N ARG A 194 16.73 -8.38 5.68
CA ARG A 194 16.50 -8.66 4.26
C ARG A 194 17.29 -9.86 3.75
N SER A 195 18.57 -9.95 4.13
CA SER A 195 19.47 -10.97 3.62
C SER A 195 19.11 -12.36 4.16
N GLU A 196 18.75 -12.39 5.43
CA GLU A 196 18.30 -13.54 6.21
C GLU A 196 16.97 -14.05 5.65
N LEU A 197 15.99 -13.15 5.46
CA LEU A 197 14.69 -13.47 4.89
C LEU A 197 14.81 -14.09 3.48
N ALA A 198 15.62 -13.50 2.60
CA ALA A 198 15.83 -14.01 1.25
C ALA A 198 16.55 -15.38 1.24
N ARG A 199 17.52 -15.57 2.15
CA ARG A 199 18.26 -16.82 2.29
C ARG A 199 17.36 -17.95 2.80
N ALA A 200 16.61 -17.70 3.87
CA ALA A 200 15.65 -18.65 4.43
C ALA A 200 14.60 -19.06 3.40
N TRP A 201 14.07 -18.10 2.63
CA TRP A 201 13.10 -18.40 1.56
C TRP A 201 13.68 -19.28 0.45
N LYS A 202 14.92 -19.02 0.01
CA LYS A 202 15.61 -19.89 -0.97
C LYS A 202 15.83 -21.30 -0.42
N ALA A 203 16.26 -21.41 0.84
CA ALA A 203 16.47 -22.69 1.49
C ALA A 203 15.17 -23.50 1.61
N LEU A 204 14.06 -22.85 1.96
CA LEU A 204 12.73 -23.45 1.99
C LEU A 204 12.28 -23.95 0.61
N ILE A 205 12.49 -23.17 -0.45
CA ILE A 205 12.18 -23.60 -1.82
C ILE A 205 12.99 -24.84 -2.18
N ALA A 206 14.30 -24.84 -1.91
CA ALA A 206 15.18 -25.96 -2.19
C ALA A 206 14.78 -27.23 -1.41
N ALA A 207 14.32 -27.08 -0.16
CA ALA A 207 13.85 -28.18 0.68
C ALA A 207 12.41 -28.66 0.34
N GLY A 208 11.78 -28.14 -0.71
CA GLY A 208 10.41 -28.53 -1.10
C GLY A 208 9.30 -27.90 -0.24
N ARG A 209 9.62 -26.86 0.54
CA ARG A 209 8.70 -26.13 1.45
C ARG A 209 8.01 -27.03 2.48
N PRO A 210 8.77 -27.71 3.38
CA PRO A 210 8.18 -28.55 4.43
C PRO A 210 7.22 -27.73 5.30
N ALA A 211 6.08 -28.33 5.68
CA ALA A 211 5.01 -27.61 6.38
C ALA A 211 5.48 -26.95 7.70
N GLU A 212 6.29 -27.66 8.49
CA GLU A 212 6.82 -27.15 9.75
C GLU A 212 7.74 -25.94 9.55
N LEU A 213 8.67 -26.02 8.59
CA LEU A 213 9.57 -24.91 8.28
C LEU A 213 8.82 -23.72 7.67
N MET A 214 7.75 -23.97 6.90
CA MET A 214 6.87 -22.93 6.39
C MET A 214 6.10 -22.22 7.52
N LYS A 215 5.72 -22.95 8.56
CA LYS A 215 5.07 -22.40 9.76
C LYS A 215 6.04 -21.52 10.54
N GLU A 216 7.26 -21.98 10.74
CA GLU A 216 8.33 -21.19 11.37
C GLU A 216 8.63 -19.91 10.57
N PHE A 217 8.80 -20.04 9.24
CA PHE A 217 8.97 -18.91 8.33
C PHE A 217 7.80 -17.92 8.36
N ALA A 218 6.59 -18.36 8.67
CA ALA A 218 5.41 -17.51 8.80
C ALA A 218 5.23 -16.89 10.21
N ALA A 219 5.93 -17.40 11.22
CA ALA A 219 5.74 -16.99 12.61
C ALA A 219 6.05 -15.50 12.85
N LEU A 220 5.28 -14.88 13.73
CA LEU A 220 5.53 -13.52 14.21
C LEU A 220 6.04 -13.58 15.66
N PRO A 221 6.69 -12.52 16.15
CA PRO A 221 6.94 -12.35 17.58
C PRO A 221 5.66 -12.50 18.40
N ASP A 222 5.76 -12.99 19.64
CA ASP A 222 4.59 -13.26 20.49
C ASP A 222 3.67 -12.05 20.69
N ASP A 223 4.25 -10.85 20.79
CA ASP A 223 3.53 -9.58 20.93
C ASP A 223 2.84 -9.12 19.62
N LEU A 224 2.97 -9.93 18.56
CA LEU A 224 2.38 -9.77 17.24
C LEU A 224 1.68 -11.05 16.74
N ALA A 225 1.67 -12.13 17.51
CA ALA A 225 1.16 -13.44 17.06
C ALA A 225 -0.33 -13.38 16.69
N GLU A 226 -1.10 -12.57 17.41
CA GLU A 226 -2.53 -12.33 17.14
C GLU A 226 -2.82 -10.86 16.88
N GLU A 227 -3.91 -10.58 16.15
CA GLU A 227 -4.30 -9.22 15.78
C GLU A 227 -4.54 -8.34 17.01
N LYS A 228 -5.22 -8.89 18.02
CA LYS A 228 -5.53 -8.16 19.26
C LYS A 228 -4.26 -7.72 19.96
N THR A 229 -3.32 -8.64 20.17
CA THR A 229 -2.02 -8.36 20.80
C THR A 229 -1.22 -7.37 19.96
N ALA A 230 -1.23 -7.51 18.63
CA ALA A 230 -0.55 -6.57 17.74
C ALA A 230 -1.11 -5.13 17.85
N LEU A 231 -2.42 -4.97 18.00
CA LEU A 231 -3.07 -3.67 18.22
C LEU A 231 -2.72 -3.07 19.60
N GLU A 232 -2.59 -3.90 20.63
CA GLU A 232 -2.13 -3.48 21.96
C GLU A 232 -0.66 -3.03 21.92
N THR A 233 0.19 -3.79 21.24
CA THR A 233 1.60 -3.45 21.03
C THR A 233 1.75 -2.17 20.22
N ALA A 234 0.92 -1.96 19.20
CA ALA A 234 0.91 -0.71 18.42
C ALA A 234 0.63 0.54 19.27
N LYS A 235 -0.16 0.43 20.35
CA LYS A 235 -0.39 1.53 21.29
C LYS A 235 0.88 1.87 22.08
N ARG A 236 1.64 0.85 22.49
CA ARG A 236 2.89 1.00 23.26
C ARG A 236 4.01 1.67 22.47
N LEU A 237 4.00 1.52 21.13
CA LEU A 237 4.97 2.20 20.24
C LEU A 237 4.87 3.74 20.25
N SER A 238 3.83 4.33 20.87
CA SER A 238 3.75 5.78 21.05
C SER A 238 4.69 6.31 22.14
N ASP A 239 5.18 5.43 23.03
CA ASP A 239 6.24 5.75 23.99
C ASP A 239 7.60 5.40 23.38
N SER A 240 8.54 6.36 23.39
CA SER A 240 9.84 6.22 22.72
C SER A 240 10.70 5.09 23.30
N LYS A 241 10.72 4.93 24.63
CA LYS A 241 11.49 3.90 25.32
C LYS A 241 10.90 2.51 25.04
N GLN A 242 9.58 2.37 25.09
CA GLN A 242 8.91 1.14 24.71
C GLN A 242 9.14 0.81 23.23
N ALA A 243 9.08 1.81 22.34
CA ALA A 243 9.31 1.61 20.92
C ALA A 243 10.71 1.05 20.63
N GLU A 244 11.74 1.58 21.28
CA GLU A 244 13.11 1.07 21.14
C GLU A 244 13.24 -0.39 21.59
N LEU A 245 12.71 -0.71 22.79
CA LEU A 245 12.76 -2.08 23.32
C LEU A 245 12.01 -3.08 22.44
N ILE A 246 10.78 -2.74 22.02
CA ILE A 246 9.92 -3.58 21.20
C ILE A 246 10.56 -3.81 19.82
N THR A 247 10.96 -2.74 19.14
CA THR A 247 11.53 -2.85 17.79
C THR A 247 12.88 -3.55 17.79
N GLY A 248 13.70 -3.37 18.83
CA GLY A 248 14.95 -4.11 19.02
C GLY A 248 14.70 -5.61 19.24
N ALA A 249 13.65 -5.99 19.97
CA ALA A 249 13.26 -7.39 20.12
C ALA A 249 12.79 -8.00 18.79
N TRP A 250 11.98 -7.27 18.01
CA TRP A 250 11.54 -7.72 16.68
C TRP A 250 12.72 -7.90 15.73
N GLN A 251 13.68 -6.98 15.73
CA GLN A 251 14.86 -7.07 14.88
C GLN A 251 15.67 -8.34 15.19
N ARG A 252 15.88 -8.67 16.46
CA ARG A 252 16.54 -9.93 16.87
C ARG A 252 15.76 -11.14 16.40
N PHE A 253 14.45 -11.19 16.70
CA PHE A 253 13.57 -12.29 16.30
C PHE A 253 13.65 -12.58 14.79
N PHE A 254 13.48 -11.55 13.94
CA PHE A 254 13.49 -11.76 12.49
C PHE A 254 14.87 -12.13 11.93
N ARG A 255 15.96 -11.69 12.58
CA ARG A 255 17.32 -12.09 12.19
C ARG A 255 17.60 -13.54 12.54
N GLU A 256 17.38 -13.93 13.80
CA GLU A 256 17.58 -15.29 14.29
C GLU A 256 16.75 -16.29 13.48
N LYS A 257 15.48 -15.96 13.21
CA LYS A 257 14.59 -16.75 12.38
C LYS A 257 15.12 -16.99 10.95
N GLY A 258 15.80 -16.02 10.36
CA GLY A 258 16.35 -16.18 9.01
C GLY A 258 17.77 -16.76 8.98
N GLU A 259 18.40 -16.97 10.14
CA GLU A 259 19.62 -17.76 10.29
C GLU A 259 19.37 -19.27 10.31
N PHE A 260 18.11 -19.69 10.50
CA PHE A 260 17.70 -21.08 10.45
C PHE A 260 18.22 -21.76 9.17
N ARG A 261 19.06 -22.78 9.37
CA ARG A 261 19.57 -23.65 8.30
C ARG A 261 18.77 -24.96 8.35
N PRO A 262 18.06 -25.33 7.27
CA PRO A 262 17.43 -26.65 7.20
C PRO A 262 18.46 -27.77 7.18
#